data_AF-A0A2E6CFQ2-F1
#
_entry.id   AF-A0A2E6CFQ2-F1
#
_cell.length_a   1.000
_cell.length_b   1.000
_cell.length_c   1.000
_cell.angle_alpha   90.00
_cell.angle_beta   90.00
_cell.angle_gamma   90.00
#
_symmetry.space_group_name_H-M   'P 1'
#
loop_
_entity.id
_entity.type
_entity.pdbx_description
1 polymer ?
#
loop_
_entity_poly.entity_id
_entity_poly.type
_entity_poly.pdbx_seq_one_letter_code
_entity_poly.pdbx_strand_id
1 'polypeptide(L)'
;MTNFCPRQLYRELAVNRDELAQSIIDLEDEQFGLLEDEQLAYDLGQHLKPLIDQRVVEDRSGSSYPHQEPAKTHDDERRPRERPVRTPANFGGPTPELANLSNQERARWIFMDRFITLEQLEKIIGCAFSQQESDQYNKALDEFLGRLFLLTDVASAMKDCDLPALQQMFSSTLILMRHREVGDEERVRVPCTLENLRLRFDKYFYKRRSVPNWYESQPFYADPLKKSQWVLCEIDYLNCTLLSPKKRLSTYARAWALSSSAILQKNATEDVYDRIICGEALQEHLFEQNCNSCTTTSYAKGTEIPYSVYTVQKDQKIAIHGKVGLPHWRTKRRLWPGVYPTLVP
;
A
#
# COMPACT_ATOMS: atom_id res chain seq x y z
N MET A 1 50.87 -37.35 9.10
CA MET A 1 49.40 -37.34 8.85
C MET A 1 48.73 -37.04 10.18
N THR A 2 48.49 -35.77 10.47
CA THR A 2 48.03 -35.27 11.77
C THR A 2 46.56 -34.86 11.67
N ASN A 3 45.79 -35.38 12.62
CA ASN A 3 44.34 -35.22 12.75
C ASN A 3 43.94 -33.76 12.97
N PHE A 4 43.08 -33.22 12.11
CA PHE A 4 42.43 -31.93 12.32
C PHE A 4 41.28 -32.07 13.31
N CYS A 5 41.36 -31.37 14.44
CA CYS A 5 40.33 -31.32 15.47
C CYS A 5 39.41 -30.11 15.24
N PRO A 6 38.11 -30.27 14.96
CA PRO A 6 37.20 -29.15 14.63
C PRO A 6 36.90 -28.19 15.80
N ARG A 7 37.39 -28.46 17.01
CA ARG A 7 37.10 -27.67 18.21
C ARG A 7 37.95 -26.41 18.38
N GLN A 8 39.01 -26.23 17.59
CA GLN A 8 39.87 -25.03 17.69
C GLN A 8 39.39 -23.85 16.84
N LEU A 9 38.55 -24.07 15.82
CA LEU A 9 37.99 -22.97 15.00
C LEU A 9 36.81 -22.25 15.66
N TYR A 10 36.25 -22.79 16.75
CA TYR A 10 35.12 -22.18 17.46
C TYR A 10 35.53 -21.12 18.51
N ARG A 11 36.82 -20.79 18.64
CA ARG A 11 37.29 -19.79 19.61
C ARG A 11 37.63 -18.41 19.00
N GLU A 12 37.74 -18.30 17.68
CA GLU A 12 38.15 -17.03 17.04
C GLU A 12 36.97 -16.21 16.47
N LEU A 13 35.73 -16.68 16.61
CA LEU A 13 34.51 -15.93 16.25
C LEU A 13 33.53 -15.85 17.43
N ALA A 14 34.03 -15.61 18.64
CA ALA A 14 33.19 -15.15 19.73
C ALA A 14 32.87 -13.66 19.52
N VAL A 15 32.12 -13.34 18.45
CA VAL A 15 31.52 -12.03 18.28
C VAL A 15 30.57 -11.85 19.47
N ASN A 16 30.82 -10.82 20.27
CA ASN A 16 30.03 -10.57 21.46
C ASN A 16 28.56 -10.39 21.02
N ARG A 17 27.62 -11.09 21.66
CA ARG A 17 26.20 -11.08 21.25
C ARG A 17 25.62 -9.65 21.25
N ASP A 18 26.14 -8.81 22.13
CA ASP A 18 25.76 -7.40 22.24
C ASP A 18 26.37 -6.56 21.11
N GLU A 19 27.58 -6.89 20.62
CA GLU A 19 28.16 -6.27 19.41
C GLU A 19 27.40 -6.67 18.14
N LEU A 20 26.90 -7.92 18.06
CA LEU A 20 26.10 -8.38 16.93
C LEU A 20 24.71 -7.73 16.91
N ALA A 21 24.08 -7.57 18.08
CA ALA A 21 22.80 -6.87 18.21
C ALA A 21 22.96 -5.38 17.90
N GLN A 22 24.05 -4.76 18.38
CA GLN A 22 24.38 -3.37 18.06
C GLN A 22 24.68 -3.20 16.56
N SER A 23 25.40 -4.12 15.93
CA SER A 23 25.66 -4.09 14.48
C SER A 23 24.39 -4.23 13.62
N ILE A 24 23.36 -4.92 14.12
CA ILE A 24 22.05 -5.04 13.45
C ILE A 24 21.25 -3.73 13.62
N ILE A 25 21.31 -3.10 14.79
CA ILE A 25 20.70 -1.80 15.06
C ILE A 25 21.40 -0.70 14.23
N ASP A 26 22.73 -0.73 14.16
CA ASP A 26 23.55 0.20 13.39
C ASP A 26 23.38 0.02 11.85
N LEU A 27 22.96 -1.18 11.41
CA LEU A 27 22.52 -1.47 10.03
C LEU A 27 21.10 -0.93 9.74
N GLU A 28 20.23 -0.87 10.75
CA GLU A 28 18.88 -0.27 10.65
C GLU A 28 18.92 1.27 10.66
N ASP A 29 19.94 1.88 11.29
CA ASP A 29 20.12 3.35 11.39
C ASP A 29 21.04 3.97 10.31
N GLU A 30 21.31 3.25 9.21
CA GLU A 30 22.13 3.71 8.05
C GLU A 30 23.54 4.27 8.43
N GLN A 31 24.22 3.67 9.43
CA GLN A 31 25.54 4.16 9.89
C GLN A 31 26.77 3.36 9.43
N PHE A 32 26.66 2.22 8.76
CA PHE A 32 27.81 1.63 8.04
C PHE A 32 27.51 1.36 6.57
N GLY A 33 28.51 1.66 5.73
CA GLY A 33 28.49 1.34 4.31
C GLY A 33 28.24 -0.15 4.07
N LEU A 34 27.65 -0.44 2.91
CA LEU A 34 27.41 -1.79 2.40
C LEU A 34 28.50 -2.76 2.85
N LEU A 35 28.13 -3.85 3.52
CA LEU A 35 29.02 -5.01 3.66
C LEU A 35 29.34 -5.50 2.24
N GLU A 36 30.50 -5.09 1.73
CA GLU A 36 30.96 -5.39 0.37
C GLU A 36 31.37 -6.87 0.22
N ASP A 37 31.60 -7.57 1.33
CA ASP A 37 31.94 -8.99 1.34
C ASP A 37 30.67 -9.87 1.37
N GLU A 38 30.23 -10.27 0.18
CA GLU A 38 29.09 -11.18 -0.03
C GLU A 38 29.26 -12.54 0.68
N GLN A 39 30.49 -13.00 0.88
CA GLN A 39 30.77 -14.29 1.51
C GLN A 39 30.60 -14.20 3.02
N LEU A 40 31.08 -13.12 3.63
CA LEU A 40 30.87 -12.83 5.05
C LEU A 40 29.37 -12.65 5.38
N ALA A 41 28.64 -11.95 4.51
CA ALA A 41 27.18 -11.80 4.64
C ALA A 41 26.44 -13.15 4.51
N TYR A 42 26.91 -14.03 3.63
CA TYR A 42 26.36 -15.38 3.44
C TYR A 42 26.62 -16.28 4.67
N ASP A 43 27.84 -16.25 5.21
CA ASP A 43 28.23 -17.07 6.35
C ASP A 43 27.52 -16.61 7.65
N LEU A 44 27.35 -15.30 7.84
CA LEU A 44 26.53 -14.73 8.93
C LEU A 44 25.06 -15.13 8.81
N GLY A 45 24.48 -15.11 7.60
CA GLY A 45 23.10 -15.53 7.36
C GLY A 45 22.83 -17.00 7.68
N GLN A 46 23.81 -17.88 7.43
CA GLN A 46 23.71 -19.31 7.79
C GLN A 46 23.90 -19.55 9.29
N HIS A 47 24.67 -18.72 9.99
CA HIS A 47 24.85 -18.80 11.44
C HIS A 47 23.68 -18.21 12.24
N LEU A 48 22.98 -17.21 11.69
CA LEU A 48 21.83 -16.58 12.34
C LEU A 48 20.54 -17.41 12.21
N LYS A 49 20.40 -18.21 11.15
CA LYS A 49 19.20 -19.00 10.88
C LYS A 49 18.81 -19.96 12.02
N PRO A 50 19.72 -20.76 12.62
CA PRO A 50 19.38 -21.62 13.76
C PRO A 50 19.01 -20.84 15.03
N LEU A 51 19.58 -19.65 15.23
CA LEU A 51 19.32 -18.79 16.40
C LEU A 51 17.97 -18.07 16.29
N ILE A 52 17.58 -17.68 15.08
CA ILE A 52 16.25 -17.14 14.77
C ILE A 52 15.19 -18.23 14.94
N ASP A 53 15.47 -19.44 14.45
CA ASP A 53 14.56 -20.58 14.59
C ASP A 53 14.40 -21.02 16.07
N GLN A 54 15.46 -20.90 16.89
CA GLN A 54 15.38 -21.13 18.35
C GLN A 54 14.59 -20.02 19.08
N ARG A 55 14.76 -18.75 18.71
CA ARG A 55 14.00 -17.63 19.31
C ARG A 55 12.49 -17.71 19.06
N VAL A 56 12.06 -18.21 17.90
CA VAL A 56 10.62 -18.42 17.60
C VAL A 56 9.99 -19.50 18.51
N VAL A 57 10.79 -20.42 19.04
CA VAL A 57 10.36 -21.44 20.01
C VAL A 57 10.36 -20.89 21.44
N GLU A 58 11.32 -20.03 21.78
CA GLU A 58 11.47 -19.43 23.11
C GLU A 58 10.51 -18.24 23.37
N ASP A 59 10.07 -17.52 22.34
CA ASP A 59 9.11 -16.39 22.44
C ASP A 59 7.68 -16.80 22.84
N ARG A 60 7.41 -18.10 23.06
CA ARG A 60 6.18 -18.58 23.72
C ARG A 60 6.26 -18.56 25.25
N SER A 61 7.39 -18.20 25.84
CA SER A 61 7.59 -18.23 27.29
C SER A 61 8.56 -17.14 27.75
N GLY A 62 8.03 -15.99 28.19
CA GLY A 62 8.77 -15.08 29.07
C GLY A 62 8.64 -13.60 28.73
N SER A 63 7.93 -12.86 29.58
CA SER A 63 7.89 -11.39 29.57
C SER A 63 9.10 -10.78 30.28
N SER A 64 9.56 -9.57 29.90
CA SER A 64 9.77 -8.38 30.76
C SER A 64 10.82 -7.39 30.19
N TYR A 65 10.44 -6.10 30.17
CA TYR A 65 11.25 -4.88 29.94
C TYR A 65 12.20 -4.61 31.14
N PRO A 66 13.25 -3.72 31.15
CA PRO A 66 13.20 -2.31 30.68
C PRO A 66 14.49 -1.53 30.27
N HIS A 67 14.26 -0.35 29.68
CA HIS A 67 15.00 0.95 29.63
C HIS A 67 16.54 1.05 29.77
N GLN A 68 17.16 1.83 28.86
CA GLN A 68 17.93 3.06 29.20
C GLN A 68 18.34 3.90 27.96
N GLU A 69 18.18 5.22 28.09
CA GLU A 69 18.72 6.34 27.30
C GLU A 69 19.85 7.03 28.12
N PRO A 70 20.55 8.10 27.67
CA PRO A 70 20.98 8.48 26.31
C PRO A 70 22.46 8.99 26.28
N ALA A 71 23.10 9.09 25.11
CA ALA A 71 24.36 9.86 24.98
C ALA A 71 24.56 10.54 23.61
N LYS A 72 24.32 11.84 23.66
CA LYS A 72 24.82 13.01 22.91
C LYS A 72 25.89 12.88 21.79
N THR A 73 25.59 13.66 20.75
CA THR A 73 26.45 14.55 19.91
C THR A 73 27.45 13.94 18.91
N HIS A 74 27.20 14.14 17.62
CA HIS A 74 27.93 15.14 16.81
C HIS A 74 27.25 15.41 15.46
N ASP A 75 27.22 16.69 15.09
CA ASP A 75 26.90 17.23 13.76
C ASP A 75 27.65 16.49 12.65
N ASP A 76 26.93 16.05 11.61
CA ASP A 76 27.48 16.10 10.26
C ASP A 76 26.38 16.14 9.19
N GLU A 77 26.52 17.12 8.30
CA GLU A 77 25.54 17.58 7.32
C GLU A 77 25.24 16.51 6.25
N ARG A 78 24.27 15.62 6.51
CA ARG A 78 23.69 14.75 5.46
C ARG A 78 22.58 15.51 4.72
N ARG A 79 22.92 16.08 3.56
CA ARG A 79 21.94 16.64 2.61
C ARG A 79 20.88 15.58 2.25
N PRO A 80 19.57 15.87 2.37
CA PRO A 80 18.53 14.92 2.01
C PRO A 80 18.59 14.60 0.51
N ARG A 81 18.55 13.31 0.16
CA ARG A 81 18.24 12.89 -1.21
C ARG A 81 16.84 13.42 -1.55
N GLU A 82 16.81 14.43 -2.41
CA GLU A 82 15.58 15.00 -2.95
C GLU A 82 14.76 13.89 -3.63
N ARG A 83 13.62 13.58 -3.03
CA ARG A 83 12.52 12.91 -3.75
C ARG A 83 12.18 13.79 -4.96
N PRO A 84 11.78 13.23 -6.11
CA PRO A 84 11.34 14.05 -7.23
C PRO A 84 10.21 14.97 -6.75
N VAL A 85 10.54 16.26 -6.60
CA VAL A 85 9.59 17.31 -6.27
C VAL A 85 8.72 17.45 -7.51
N ARG A 86 7.56 16.80 -7.49
CA ARG A 86 6.52 17.06 -8.49
C ARG A 86 6.09 18.50 -8.28
N THR A 87 6.38 19.33 -9.27
CA THR A 87 5.98 20.74 -9.28
C THR A 87 4.47 20.79 -9.05
N PRO A 88 3.97 21.51 -8.03
CA PRO A 88 2.54 21.66 -7.85
C PRO A 88 1.95 22.25 -9.14
N ALA A 89 0.85 21.66 -9.62
CA ALA A 89 0.14 22.21 -10.77
C ALA A 89 -0.19 23.67 -10.44
N ASN A 90 0.36 24.57 -11.25
CA ASN A 90 0.25 25.99 -11.04
C ASN A 90 -1.15 26.39 -11.52
N PHE A 91 -2.15 26.35 -10.63
CA PHE A 91 -3.42 27.03 -10.87
C PHE A 91 -3.07 28.52 -10.96
N GLY A 92 -2.92 29.04 -12.19
CA GLY A 92 -2.41 30.39 -12.48
C GLY A 92 -3.31 31.51 -11.97
N GLY A 93 -3.39 31.67 -10.64
CA GLY A 93 -4.18 32.65 -9.92
C GLY A 93 -3.77 32.72 -8.44
N PRO A 94 -4.26 33.71 -7.69
CA PRO A 94 -3.95 33.83 -6.26
C PRO A 94 -4.48 32.61 -5.49
N THR A 95 -3.66 32.04 -4.59
CA THR A 95 -4.07 30.96 -3.69
C THR A 95 -5.28 31.42 -2.85
N PRO A 96 -6.44 30.75 -2.93
CA PRO A 96 -7.62 31.17 -2.19
C PRO A 96 -7.50 30.87 -0.70
N GLU A 97 -8.19 31.64 0.12
CA GLU A 97 -8.37 31.31 1.54
C GLU A 97 -9.20 30.03 1.67
N LEU A 98 -8.54 28.92 2.01
CA LEU A 98 -9.16 27.59 2.10
C LEU A 98 -10.38 27.57 3.05
N ALA A 99 -10.37 28.41 4.08
CA ALA A 99 -11.46 28.52 5.05
C ALA A 99 -12.82 28.88 4.41
N ASN A 100 -12.83 29.67 3.34
CA ASN A 100 -14.06 30.16 2.71
C ASN A 100 -14.60 29.25 1.60
N LEU A 101 -13.82 28.24 1.23
CA LEU A 101 -14.18 27.28 0.19
C LEU A 101 -15.08 26.16 0.71
N SER A 102 -15.92 25.62 -0.17
CA SER A 102 -16.61 24.36 0.09
C SER A 102 -15.63 23.21 0.25
N ASN A 103 -16.06 22.09 0.85
CA ASN A 103 -15.19 20.92 1.01
C ASN A 103 -14.66 20.40 -0.32
N GLN A 104 -15.48 20.38 -1.37
CA GLN A 104 -15.07 19.92 -2.69
C GLN A 104 -14.04 20.85 -3.34
N GLU A 105 -14.19 22.16 -3.17
CA GLU A 105 -13.21 23.13 -3.66
C GLU A 105 -11.89 22.99 -2.91
N ARG A 106 -11.91 22.83 -1.57
CA ARG A 106 -10.71 22.50 -0.78
C ARG A 106 -10.05 21.22 -1.31
N ALA A 107 -10.83 20.17 -1.55
CA ALA A 107 -10.30 18.92 -2.10
C ALA A 107 -9.64 19.13 -3.47
N ARG A 108 -10.23 19.93 -4.37
CA ARG A 108 -9.60 20.27 -5.66
C ARG A 108 -8.22 20.93 -5.49
N TRP A 109 -8.07 21.83 -4.53
CA TRP A 109 -6.78 22.49 -4.26
C TRP A 109 -5.76 21.59 -3.55
N ILE A 110 -6.20 20.69 -2.68
CA ILE A 110 -5.32 19.80 -1.90
C ILE A 110 -4.85 18.61 -2.76
N PHE A 111 -5.77 17.98 -3.47
CA PHE A 111 -5.48 16.75 -4.23
C PHE A 111 -5.08 17.03 -5.67
N MET A 112 -5.42 18.21 -6.21
CA MET A 112 -5.16 18.60 -7.60
C MET A 112 -5.79 17.58 -8.56
N ASP A 113 -5.03 17.09 -9.54
CA ASP A 113 -5.46 16.08 -10.50
C ASP A 113 -5.88 14.75 -9.84
N ARG A 114 -5.46 14.49 -8.60
CA ARG A 114 -5.81 13.29 -7.82
C ARG A 114 -7.19 13.36 -7.16
N PHE A 115 -7.96 14.39 -7.46
CA PHE A 115 -9.37 14.44 -7.12
C PHE A 115 -10.21 14.00 -8.33
N ILE A 116 -10.60 12.73 -8.36
CA ILE A 116 -11.42 12.19 -9.45
C ILE A 116 -12.88 12.58 -9.21
N THR A 117 -13.38 13.49 -10.04
CA THR A 117 -14.77 13.96 -9.97
C THR A 117 -15.77 12.88 -10.41
N LEU A 118 -17.05 13.03 -10.01
CA LEU A 118 -18.11 12.11 -10.48
C LEU A 118 -18.25 12.14 -12.01
N GLU A 119 -18.18 13.32 -12.64
CA GLU A 119 -18.28 13.44 -14.10
C GLU A 119 -17.14 12.71 -14.82
N GLN A 120 -15.90 12.84 -14.30
CA GLN A 120 -14.77 12.05 -14.82
C GLN A 120 -15.02 10.56 -14.61
N LEU A 121 -15.53 10.16 -13.44
CA LEU A 121 -15.81 8.77 -13.15
C LEU A 121 -16.85 8.19 -14.12
N GLU A 122 -17.97 8.86 -14.38
CA GLU A 122 -19.01 8.43 -15.34
C GLU A 122 -18.42 8.14 -16.72
N LYS A 123 -17.54 9.02 -17.20
CA LYS A 123 -16.83 8.86 -18.49
C LYS A 123 -15.95 7.62 -18.48
N ILE A 124 -15.24 7.36 -17.37
CA ILE A 124 -14.35 6.21 -17.23
C ILE A 124 -15.16 4.90 -17.15
N ILE A 125 -16.11 4.81 -16.21
CA ILE A 125 -16.88 3.58 -15.97
C ILE A 125 -17.90 3.31 -17.08
N GLY A 126 -18.23 4.31 -17.89
CA GLY A 126 -19.11 4.14 -19.06
C GLY A 126 -20.59 4.05 -18.73
N CYS A 127 -21.02 4.49 -17.54
CA CYS A 127 -22.42 4.64 -17.18
C CYS A 127 -22.69 6.02 -16.59
N ALA A 128 -23.84 6.60 -16.94
CA ALA A 128 -24.28 7.89 -16.44
C ALA A 128 -25.06 7.71 -15.15
N PHE A 129 -24.84 8.58 -14.17
CA PHE A 129 -25.61 8.71 -12.94
C PHE A 129 -26.87 9.52 -13.19
N SER A 130 -27.96 9.14 -12.52
CA SER A 130 -29.12 10.00 -12.42
C SER A 130 -28.80 11.23 -11.56
N GLN A 131 -29.62 12.28 -11.68
CA GLN A 131 -29.48 13.46 -10.82
C GLN A 131 -29.56 13.08 -9.33
N GLN A 132 -30.49 12.20 -8.97
CA GLN A 132 -30.67 11.74 -7.59
C GLN A 132 -29.42 11.01 -7.05
N GLU A 133 -28.80 10.14 -7.86
CA GLU A 133 -27.55 9.48 -7.48
C GLU A 133 -26.40 10.46 -7.34
N SER A 134 -26.29 11.41 -8.28
CA SER A 134 -25.27 12.46 -8.24
C SER A 134 -25.37 13.30 -6.97
N ASP A 135 -26.58 13.72 -6.60
CA ASP A 135 -26.85 14.49 -5.37
C ASP A 135 -26.49 13.67 -4.13
N GLN A 136 -26.85 12.38 -4.11
CA GLN A 136 -26.50 11.47 -3.03
C GLN A 136 -24.99 11.29 -2.89
N TYR A 137 -24.28 11.11 -4.01
CA TYR A 137 -22.84 10.90 -4.01
C TYR A 137 -22.07 12.18 -3.66
N ASN A 138 -22.53 13.35 -4.09
CA ASN A 138 -21.94 14.64 -3.69
C ASN A 138 -22.14 14.91 -2.20
N LYS A 139 -23.33 14.61 -1.67
CA LYS A 139 -23.56 14.70 -0.22
C LYS A 139 -22.64 13.75 0.55
N ALA A 140 -22.50 12.50 0.09
CA ALA A 140 -21.59 11.54 0.71
C ALA A 140 -20.12 11.99 0.62
N LEU A 141 -19.73 12.67 -0.47
CA LEU A 141 -18.40 13.26 -0.61
C LEU A 141 -18.18 14.38 0.42
N ASP A 142 -19.14 15.28 0.57
CA ASP A 142 -19.03 16.39 1.52
C ASP A 142 -18.91 15.90 2.95
N GLU A 143 -19.68 14.87 3.32
CA GLU A 143 -19.58 14.20 4.62
C GLU A 143 -18.22 13.53 4.82
N PHE A 144 -17.74 12.82 3.80
CA PHE A 144 -16.43 12.15 3.80
C PHE A 144 -15.28 13.15 3.97
N LEU A 145 -15.26 14.21 3.17
CA LEU A 145 -14.27 15.29 3.24
C LEU A 145 -14.36 16.06 4.56
N GLY A 146 -15.57 16.29 5.05
CA GLY A 146 -15.80 16.93 6.35
C GLY A 146 -15.13 16.17 7.48
N ARG A 147 -15.23 14.83 7.49
CA ARG A 147 -14.52 13.99 8.48
C ARG A 147 -13.02 14.00 8.26
N LEU A 148 -12.58 13.90 7.00
CA LEU A 148 -11.16 13.90 6.65
C LEU A 148 -10.45 15.19 7.10
N PHE A 149 -11.11 16.34 6.94
CA PHE A 149 -10.57 17.65 7.34
C PHE A 149 -10.66 17.92 8.85
N LEU A 150 -11.33 17.06 9.62
CA LEU A 150 -11.36 17.11 11.08
C LEU A 150 -10.26 16.26 11.75
N LEU A 151 -9.48 15.51 10.97
CA LEU A 151 -8.33 14.77 11.51
C LEU A 151 -7.30 15.76 12.07
N THR A 152 -6.69 15.43 13.21
CA THR A 152 -5.90 16.36 14.03
C THR A 152 -4.89 17.19 13.22
N ASP A 153 -4.02 16.52 12.46
CA ASP A 153 -2.95 17.19 11.73
C ASP A 153 -3.49 17.97 10.51
N VAL A 154 -4.53 17.42 9.87
CA VAL A 154 -5.21 18.05 8.73
C VAL A 154 -5.94 19.32 9.19
N ALA A 155 -6.67 19.27 10.30
CA ALA A 155 -7.39 20.38 10.88
C ALA A 155 -6.44 21.51 11.30
N SER A 156 -5.26 21.16 11.84
CA SER A 156 -4.21 22.15 12.15
C SER A 156 -3.75 22.86 10.89
N ALA A 157 -3.34 22.13 9.85
CA ALA A 157 -2.86 22.73 8.61
C ALA A 157 -3.96 23.52 7.87
N MET A 158 -5.21 23.07 7.94
CA MET A 158 -6.38 23.80 7.42
C MET A 158 -6.59 25.15 8.14
N LYS A 159 -6.44 25.18 9.47
CA LYS A 159 -6.57 26.40 10.27
C LYS A 159 -5.48 27.42 9.93
N ASP A 160 -4.26 26.95 9.72
CA ASP A 160 -3.10 27.78 9.39
C ASP A 160 -3.07 28.17 7.89
N CYS A 161 -4.05 27.71 7.11
CA CYS A 161 -4.11 27.89 5.65
C CYS A 161 -2.85 27.40 4.92
N ASP A 162 -2.19 26.37 5.46
CA ASP A 162 -0.96 25.79 4.93
C ASP A 162 -1.25 24.79 3.82
N LEU A 163 -1.59 25.32 2.63
CA LEU A 163 -1.85 24.51 1.45
C LEU A 163 -0.66 23.60 1.06
N PRO A 164 0.61 24.06 1.07
CA PRO A 164 1.75 23.19 0.80
C PRO A 164 1.84 21.99 1.75
N ALA A 165 1.65 22.19 3.06
CA ALA A 165 1.66 21.09 4.02
C ALA A 165 0.53 20.10 3.74
N LEU A 166 -0.69 20.58 3.44
CA LEU A 166 -1.81 19.71 3.07
C LEU A 166 -1.52 18.90 1.81
N GLN A 167 -0.99 19.54 0.77
CA GLN A 167 -0.60 18.86 -0.48
C GLN A 167 0.48 17.80 -0.24
N GLN A 168 1.42 18.07 0.67
CA GLN A 168 2.44 17.13 1.08
C GLN A 168 1.87 15.95 1.89
N MET A 169 0.96 16.20 2.84
CA MET A 169 0.30 15.13 3.61
C MET A 169 -0.45 14.16 2.71
N PHE A 170 -1.18 14.69 1.72
CA PHE A 170 -1.94 13.89 0.77
C PHE A 170 -1.13 13.49 -0.48
N SER A 171 0.20 13.67 -0.46
CA SER A 171 1.05 13.49 -1.64
C SER A 171 1.10 12.05 -2.19
N SER A 172 0.72 11.06 -1.40
CA SER A 172 0.64 9.65 -1.80
C SER A 172 -0.81 9.13 -1.77
N THR A 173 -1.79 10.02 -1.77
CA THR A 173 -3.19 9.62 -1.65
C THR A 173 -4.03 10.14 -2.80
N LEU A 174 -5.15 9.46 -3.06
CA LEU A 174 -6.10 9.80 -4.10
C LEU A 174 -7.52 9.62 -3.59
N ILE A 175 -8.40 10.57 -3.90
CA ILE A 175 -9.82 10.45 -3.61
C ILE A 175 -10.53 9.94 -4.85
N LEU A 176 -11.22 8.81 -4.70
CA LEU A 176 -12.05 8.26 -5.76
C LEU A 176 -13.34 7.67 -5.19
N MET A 177 -14.37 7.65 -6.03
CA MET A 177 -15.59 6.91 -5.77
C MET A 177 -15.44 5.50 -6.36
N ARG A 178 -15.50 4.48 -5.49
CA ARG A 178 -15.69 3.10 -5.93
C ARG A 178 -17.16 2.94 -6.27
N HIS A 179 -17.49 2.69 -7.52
CA HIS A 179 -18.87 2.49 -7.95
C HIS A 179 -19.16 0.99 -8.09
N ARG A 180 -20.32 0.55 -7.59
CA ARG A 180 -20.69 -0.88 -7.59
C ARG A 180 -21.06 -1.45 -8.96
N GLU A 181 -21.24 -0.58 -9.95
CA GLU A 181 -21.63 -0.91 -11.32
C GLU A 181 -20.66 -0.25 -12.30
N VAL A 182 -20.49 -0.87 -13.46
CA VAL A 182 -19.78 -0.32 -14.62
C VAL A 182 -20.68 -0.43 -15.85
N GLY A 183 -20.47 0.38 -16.88
CA GLY A 183 -21.13 0.21 -18.17
C GLY A 183 -20.49 -0.91 -18.99
N ASP A 184 -21.29 -1.72 -19.66
CA ASP A 184 -20.83 -2.63 -20.69
C ASP A 184 -20.58 -1.92 -22.05
N GLU A 185 -20.37 -2.68 -23.12
CA GLU A 185 -20.15 -2.13 -24.47
C GLU A 185 -21.35 -1.30 -24.99
N GLU A 186 -22.57 -1.65 -24.55
CA GLU A 186 -23.81 -0.94 -24.87
C GLU A 186 -24.13 0.17 -23.86
N ARG A 187 -23.23 0.44 -22.90
CA ARG A 187 -23.40 1.37 -21.77
C ARG A 187 -24.53 0.99 -20.82
N VAL A 188 -24.95 -0.27 -20.84
CA VAL A 188 -25.88 -0.84 -19.86
C VAL A 188 -25.12 -1.07 -18.57
N ARG A 189 -25.75 -0.74 -17.44
CA ARG A 189 -25.14 -0.92 -16.12
C ARG A 189 -25.09 -2.39 -15.76
N VAL A 190 -23.89 -2.90 -15.51
CA VAL A 190 -23.62 -4.24 -15.02
C VAL A 190 -22.86 -4.19 -13.68
N PRO A 191 -22.95 -5.23 -12.82
CA PRO A 191 -22.21 -5.24 -11.56
C PRO A 191 -20.70 -5.13 -11.76
N CYS A 192 -20.01 -4.39 -10.89
CA CYS A 192 -18.56 -4.25 -10.93
C CYS A 192 -17.89 -5.49 -10.34
N THR A 193 -17.56 -6.46 -11.20
CA THR A 193 -16.82 -7.70 -10.91
C THR A 193 -15.47 -7.69 -11.61
N LEU A 194 -14.54 -8.58 -11.26
CA LEU A 194 -13.28 -8.73 -12.02
C LEU A 194 -13.55 -9.14 -13.47
N GLU A 195 -14.60 -9.92 -13.70
CA GLU A 195 -15.04 -10.29 -15.05
C GLU A 195 -15.46 -9.08 -15.87
N ASN A 196 -16.38 -8.26 -15.35
CA ASN A 196 -16.90 -7.10 -16.08
C ASN A 196 -15.84 -6.00 -16.24
N LEU A 197 -14.97 -5.81 -15.24
CA LEU A 197 -13.80 -4.93 -15.37
C LEU A 197 -12.87 -5.40 -16.49
N ARG A 198 -12.65 -6.71 -16.61
CA ARG A 198 -11.81 -7.26 -17.68
C ARG A 198 -12.40 -7.11 -19.07
N LEU A 199 -13.72 -7.27 -19.21
CA LEU A 199 -14.41 -7.06 -20.47
C LEU A 199 -14.34 -5.59 -20.89
N ARG A 200 -14.64 -4.67 -19.96
CA ARG A 200 -14.71 -3.23 -20.24
C ARG A 200 -13.34 -2.56 -20.42
N PHE A 201 -12.32 -3.03 -19.70
CA PHE A 201 -10.99 -2.45 -19.62
C PHE A 201 -9.90 -3.46 -20.05
N ASP A 202 -10.12 -4.12 -21.18
CA ASP A 202 -9.26 -5.19 -21.70
C ASP A 202 -7.76 -4.81 -21.80
N LYS A 203 -7.46 -3.54 -22.06
CA LYS A 203 -6.10 -2.99 -22.12
C LYS A 203 -5.33 -3.13 -20.81
N TYR A 204 -6.00 -3.25 -19.66
CA TYR A 204 -5.31 -3.48 -18.37
C TYR A 204 -5.05 -4.95 -18.09
N PHE A 205 -5.56 -5.87 -18.91
CA PHE A 205 -5.39 -7.30 -18.68
C PHE A 205 -4.53 -7.94 -19.77
N TYR A 206 -3.84 -9.02 -19.42
CA TYR A 206 -3.22 -9.89 -20.42
C TYR A 206 -4.29 -10.57 -21.25
N LYS A 207 -4.08 -10.77 -22.56
CA LYS A 207 -5.04 -11.43 -23.46
C LYS A 207 -5.48 -12.78 -22.89
N ARG A 208 -6.78 -13.10 -23.01
CA ARG A 208 -7.29 -14.43 -22.64
C ARG A 208 -6.58 -15.50 -23.47
N ARG A 209 -6.13 -16.55 -22.80
CA ARG A 209 -5.56 -17.74 -23.45
C ARG A 209 -6.70 -18.71 -23.78
N SER A 210 -6.41 -19.72 -24.60
CA SER A 210 -7.35 -20.82 -24.87
C SER A 210 -7.76 -21.58 -23.60
N VAL A 211 -6.85 -21.67 -22.64
CA VAL A 211 -7.13 -22.16 -21.29
C VAL A 211 -7.41 -20.95 -20.39
N PRO A 212 -8.59 -20.87 -19.74
CA PRO A 212 -8.91 -19.81 -18.79
C PRO A 212 -7.87 -19.72 -17.67
N ASN A 213 -7.66 -18.53 -17.13
CA ASN A 213 -6.79 -18.39 -15.96
C ASN A 213 -7.43 -19.06 -14.75
N TRP A 214 -6.62 -19.60 -13.84
CA TRP A 214 -7.09 -20.31 -12.64
C TRP A 214 -8.07 -19.51 -11.77
N TYR A 215 -7.94 -18.17 -11.77
CA TYR A 215 -8.81 -17.29 -10.99
C TYR A 215 -10.19 -17.11 -11.63
N GLU A 216 -10.33 -17.33 -12.93
CA GLU A 216 -11.62 -17.19 -13.63
C GLU A 216 -12.64 -18.24 -13.18
N SER A 217 -12.18 -19.34 -12.56
CA SER A 217 -13.04 -20.37 -11.97
C SER A 217 -13.32 -20.15 -10.48
N GLN A 218 -12.83 -19.07 -9.87
CA GLN A 218 -12.97 -18.83 -8.43
C GLN A 218 -14.16 -17.92 -8.14
N PRO A 219 -14.88 -18.10 -7.01
CA PRO A 219 -16.05 -17.29 -6.69
C PRO A 219 -15.78 -15.78 -6.72
N PHE A 220 -14.64 -15.35 -6.18
CA PHE A 220 -14.28 -13.93 -6.11
C PHE A 220 -14.15 -13.24 -7.48
N TYR A 221 -14.02 -13.98 -8.58
CA TYR A 221 -13.94 -13.41 -9.92
C TYR A 221 -15.28 -12.80 -10.38
N ALA A 222 -16.40 -13.40 -9.94
CA ALA A 222 -17.75 -12.95 -10.20
C ALA A 222 -18.38 -12.18 -9.03
N ASP A 223 -17.69 -12.08 -7.89
CA ASP A 223 -18.19 -11.33 -6.73
C ASP A 223 -18.18 -9.82 -7.00
N PRO A 224 -19.34 -9.14 -6.90
CA PRO A 224 -19.43 -7.71 -7.18
C PRO A 224 -18.96 -6.87 -6.00
N LEU A 225 -18.54 -5.63 -6.29
CA LEU A 225 -18.40 -4.60 -5.26
C LEU A 225 -19.74 -4.40 -4.54
N LYS A 226 -19.71 -4.46 -3.20
CA LYS A 226 -20.93 -4.49 -2.38
C LYS A 226 -21.67 -3.15 -2.32
N LYS A 227 -20.96 -2.03 -2.40
CA LYS A 227 -21.52 -0.69 -2.28
C LYS A 227 -20.71 0.34 -3.05
N SER A 228 -21.39 1.38 -3.52
CA SER A 228 -20.72 2.59 -4.01
C SER A 228 -20.30 3.45 -2.81
N GLN A 229 -19.04 3.88 -2.76
CA GLN A 229 -18.52 4.70 -1.66
C GLN A 229 -17.29 5.52 -2.06
N TRP A 230 -17.17 6.70 -1.46
CA TRP A 230 -15.93 7.48 -1.48
C TRP A 230 -14.89 6.87 -0.58
N VAL A 231 -13.66 6.86 -1.06
CA VAL A 231 -12.51 6.33 -0.35
C VAL A 231 -11.28 7.20 -0.59
N LEU A 232 -10.39 7.22 0.40
CA LEU A 232 -9.04 7.76 0.24
C LEU A 232 -8.10 6.58 0.04
N CYS A 233 -7.61 6.46 -1.18
CA CYS A 233 -6.74 5.38 -1.63
C CYS A 233 -5.29 5.79 -1.51
N GLU A 234 -4.50 5.00 -0.80
CA GLU A 234 -3.05 5.16 -0.75
C GLU A 234 -2.40 4.51 -1.99
N ILE A 235 -1.42 5.19 -2.55
CA ILE A 235 -0.61 4.70 -3.69
C ILE A 235 0.77 4.19 -3.24
N ASP A 236 1.18 4.44 -2.00
CA ASP A 236 2.34 3.80 -1.40
C ASP A 236 1.95 2.51 -0.66
N TYR A 237 2.82 1.50 -0.70
CA TYR A 237 2.54 0.24 -0.01
C TYR A 237 3.13 0.19 1.39
N LEU A 238 2.41 -0.48 2.29
CA LEU A 238 2.91 -0.85 3.60
C LEU A 238 3.61 -2.20 3.52
N ASN A 239 4.92 -2.22 3.74
CA ASN A 239 5.73 -3.44 3.70
C ASN A 239 5.33 -4.42 4.82
N CYS A 240 4.91 -5.63 4.43
CA CYS A 240 4.45 -6.68 5.34
C CYS A 240 5.49 -7.80 5.58
N THR A 241 6.75 -7.62 5.16
CA THR A 241 7.79 -8.66 5.21
C THR A 241 8.07 -9.17 6.63
N LEU A 242 7.93 -8.30 7.65
CA LEU A 242 8.23 -8.62 9.06
C LEU A 242 7.00 -8.57 9.98
N LEU A 243 5.86 -8.04 9.51
CA LEU A 243 4.66 -7.83 10.33
C LEU A 243 3.42 -8.24 9.54
N SER A 244 2.43 -8.84 10.22
CA SER A 244 1.16 -9.20 9.58
C SER A 244 0.45 -7.95 9.02
N PRO A 245 -0.26 -8.07 7.87
CA PRO A 245 -1.06 -6.99 7.28
C PRO A 245 -1.90 -6.20 8.29
N LYS A 246 -2.60 -6.90 9.19
CA LYS A 246 -3.46 -6.30 10.22
C LYS A 246 -2.71 -5.35 11.15
N LYS A 247 -1.50 -5.72 11.59
CA LYS A 247 -0.69 -4.87 12.49
C LYS A 247 -0.16 -3.62 11.78
N ARG A 248 0.23 -3.75 10.51
CA ARG A 248 0.66 -2.61 9.68
C ARG A 248 -0.47 -1.62 9.46
N LEU A 249 -1.66 -2.10 9.08
CA LEU A 249 -2.84 -1.28 8.89
C LEU A 249 -3.24 -0.55 10.18
N SER A 250 -3.28 -1.27 11.31
CA SER A 250 -3.58 -0.65 12.62
C SER A 250 -2.58 0.45 13.00
N THR A 251 -1.30 0.27 12.69
CA THR A 251 -0.28 1.30 12.94
C THR A 251 -0.46 2.50 12.01
N TYR A 252 -0.77 2.27 10.75
CA TYR A 252 -1.08 3.33 9.80
C TYR A 252 -2.34 4.11 10.20
N ALA A 253 -3.42 3.45 10.63
CA ALA A 253 -4.62 4.14 11.12
C ALA A 253 -4.30 5.08 12.29
N ARG A 254 -3.49 4.62 13.25
CA ARG A 254 -3.04 5.47 14.37
C ARG A 254 -2.25 6.69 13.92
N ALA A 255 -1.44 6.57 12.86
CA ALA A 255 -0.71 7.70 12.29
C ALA A 255 -1.65 8.77 11.69
N TRP A 256 -2.85 8.37 11.27
CA TRP A 256 -3.93 9.27 10.83
C TRP A 256 -4.88 9.70 11.97
N ALA A 257 -4.55 9.39 13.22
CA ALA A 257 -5.44 9.55 14.38
C ALA A 257 -6.82 8.84 14.22
N LEU A 258 -6.86 7.76 13.45
CA LEU A 258 -8.05 6.97 13.15
C LEU A 258 -8.09 5.65 13.92
N SER A 259 -9.29 5.11 14.10
CA SER A 259 -9.47 3.75 14.62
C SER A 259 -9.09 2.71 13.57
N SER A 260 -8.73 1.49 14.01
CA SER A 260 -8.33 0.41 13.12
C SER A 260 -9.45 -0.05 12.17
N SER A 261 -10.72 0.28 12.44
CA SER A 261 -11.85 -0.02 11.56
C SER A 261 -11.98 0.95 10.38
N ALA A 262 -11.38 2.15 10.47
CA ALA A 262 -11.41 3.15 9.40
C ALA A 262 -10.41 2.84 8.27
N ILE A 263 -9.52 1.85 8.49
CA ILE A 263 -8.56 1.41 7.48
C ILE A 263 -8.88 -0.01 7.00
N LEU A 264 -8.89 -0.17 5.69
CA LEU A 264 -9.23 -1.42 5.04
C LEU A 264 -8.07 -1.87 4.15
N GLN A 265 -7.78 -3.17 4.19
CA GLN A 265 -7.02 -3.84 3.14
C GLN A 265 -7.98 -4.17 2.00
N LYS A 266 -7.62 -3.75 0.79
CA LYS A 266 -8.43 -3.96 -0.41
C LYS A 266 -8.61 -5.45 -0.69
N ASN A 267 -9.80 -5.82 -1.14
CA ASN A 267 -9.99 -7.10 -1.83
C ASN A 267 -9.46 -7.00 -3.27
N ALA A 268 -9.40 -8.13 -3.99
CA ALA A 268 -8.87 -8.18 -5.35
C ALA A 268 -9.64 -7.28 -6.33
N THR A 269 -10.98 -7.26 -6.28
CA THR A 269 -11.80 -6.41 -7.14
C THR A 269 -11.58 -4.93 -6.85
N GLU A 270 -11.50 -4.53 -5.58
CA GLU A 270 -11.21 -3.14 -5.17
C GLU A 270 -9.81 -2.69 -5.63
N ASP A 271 -8.80 -3.53 -5.44
CA ASP A 271 -7.42 -3.21 -5.83
C ASP A 271 -7.29 -3.08 -7.35
N VAL A 272 -7.92 -3.97 -8.12
CA VAL A 272 -7.96 -3.89 -9.60
C VAL A 272 -8.74 -2.68 -10.07
N TYR A 273 -9.91 -2.40 -9.47
CA TYR A 273 -10.72 -1.22 -9.78
C TYR A 273 -9.91 0.06 -9.59
N ASP A 274 -9.29 0.25 -8.41
CA ASP A 274 -8.51 1.45 -8.12
C ASP A 274 -7.37 1.66 -9.13
N ARG A 275 -6.67 0.59 -9.51
CA ARG A 275 -5.59 0.66 -10.52
C ARG A 275 -6.08 1.13 -11.88
N ILE A 276 -7.22 0.62 -12.32
CA ILE A 276 -7.84 0.98 -13.60
C ILE A 276 -8.30 2.44 -13.55
N ILE A 277 -9.08 2.83 -12.54
CA ILE A 277 -9.63 4.17 -12.44
C ILE A 277 -8.51 5.22 -12.33
N CYS A 278 -7.48 4.98 -11.52
CA CYS A 278 -6.33 5.87 -11.46
C CYS A 278 -5.59 5.96 -12.79
N GLY A 279 -5.40 4.83 -13.47
CA GLY A 279 -4.73 4.79 -14.76
C GLY A 279 -5.49 5.53 -15.86
N GLU A 280 -6.82 5.44 -15.87
CA GLU A 280 -7.67 6.16 -16.82
C GLU A 280 -7.78 7.65 -16.50
N ALA A 281 -7.93 8.01 -15.23
CA ALA A 281 -8.13 9.39 -14.81
C ALA A 281 -6.86 10.24 -14.92
N LEU A 282 -5.73 9.70 -14.49
CA LEU A 282 -4.49 10.46 -14.38
C LEU A 282 -3.57 10.30 -15.57
N GLN A 283 -3.81 9.27 -16.40
CA GLN A 283 -2.88 8.86 -17.47
C GLN A 283 -1.46 8.56 -16.98
N GLU A 284 -1.27 8.48 -15.66
CA GLU A 284 -0.02 8.14 -15.00
C GLU A 284 -0.08 6.69 -14.51
N HIS A 285 1.08 6.06 -14.51
CA HIS A 285 1.25 4.72 -13.99
C HIS A 285 1.71 4.73 -12.54
N LEU A 286 0.93 5.39 -11.68
CA LEU A 286 1.20 5.49 -10.23
C LEU A 286 1.50 4.13 -9.60
N PHE A 287 0.83 3.11 -10.11
CA PHE A 287 0.92 1.73 -9.66
C PHE A 287 1.86 0.83 -10.49
N GLU A 288 2.80 1.34 -11.30
CA GLU A 288 3.70 0.45 -12.07
C GLU A 288 5.04 0.17 -11.42
N GLN A 289 5.58 1.11 -10.64
CA GLN A 289 6.96 1.01 -10.15
C GLN A 289 7.11 0.33 -8.78
N ASN A 290 6.00 0.05 -8.07
CA ASN A 290 6.00 -0.46 -6.68
C ASN A 290 4.98 -1.57 -6.38
N CYS A 291 4.37 -2.19 -7.40
CA CYS A 291 3.05 -2.78 -7.24
C CYS A 291 2.95 -4.29 -7.19
N ASN A 292 3.09 -4.79 -5.97
CA ASN A 292 2.49 -6.06 -5.60
C ASN A 292 1.61 -5.83 -4.38
N SER A 293 0.30 -6.03 -4.55
CA SER A 293 -0.66 -5.87 -3.46
C SER A 293 -1.03 -7.23 -2.90
N CYS A 294 -0.86 -7.37 -1.59
CA CYS A 294 -1.48 -8.40 -0.79
C CYS A 294 -2.94 -7.98 -0.57
N THR A 295 -3.90 -8.78 -1.05
CA THR A 295 -5.32 -8.49 -0.89
C THR A 295 -5.93 -9.28 0.27
N THR A 296 -7.12 -8.89 0.72
CA THR A 296 -7.90 -9.72 1.68
C THR A 296 -8.56 -10.92 1.02
N THR A 297 -8.58 -10.99 -0.32
CA THR A 297 -9.22 -12.07 -1.05
C THR A 297 -8.44 -13.36 -0.86
N SER A 298 -9.16 -14.42 -0.53
CA SER A 298 -8.62 -15.77 -0.44
C SER A 298 -9.59 -16.78 -1.05
N TYR A 299 -9.07 -17.94 -1.45
CA TYR A 299 -9.86 -19.02 -2.02
C TYR A 299 -9.34 -20.38 -1.55
N ALA A 300 -10.24 -21.36 -1.49
CA ALA A 300 -9.88 -22.74 -1.16
C ALA A 300 -9.59 -23.53 -2.44
N LYS A 301 -8.51 -24.31 -2.46
CA LYS A 301 -8.16 -25.20 -3.58
C LYS A 301 -8.27 -26.67 -3.16
N GLY A 302 -9.40 -27.05 -2.55
CA GLY A 302 -9.62 -28.40 -2.01
C GLY A 302 -8.72 -28.77 -0.84
N THR A 303 -8.02 -27.80 -0.25
CA THR A 303 -7.13 -27.94 0.92
C THR A 303 -7.71 -27.19 2.10
N GLU A 304 -7.38 -27.59 3.33
CA GLU A 304 -7.76 -26.84 4.55
C GLU A 304 -7.17 -25.43 4.60
N ILE A 305 -6.02 -25.22 3.94
CA ILE A 305 -5.32 -23.93 3.95
C ILE A 305 -5.81 -23.06 2.77
N PRO A 306 -6.32 -21.84 3.02
CA PRO A 306 -6.74 -20.93 1.97
C PRO A 306 -5.53 -20.29 1.26
N TYR A 307 -5.65 -20.13 -0.06
CA TYR A 307 -4.71 -19.41 -0.89
C TYR A 307 -5.06 -17.92 -0.85
N SER A 308 -4.06 -17.07 -0.63
CA SER A 308 -4.20 -15.61 -0.72
C SER A 308 -4.08 -15.16 -2.18
N VAL A 309 -4.80 -14.10 -2.53
CA VAL A 309 -4.77 -13.48 -3.86
C VAL A 309 -3.90 -12.23 -3.82
N TYR A 310 -3.03 -12.12 -4.82
CA TYR A 310 -2.13 -11.00 -5.02
C TYR A 310 -2.39 -10.39 -6.39
N THR A 311 -2.35 -9.08 -6.46
CA THR A 311 -2.40 -8.32 -7.71
C THR A 311 -1.03 -7.71 -7.95
N VAL A 312 -0.58 -7.76 -9.20
CA VAL A 312 0.69 -7.19 -9.63
C VAL A 312 0.42 -6.37 -10.87
N GLN A 313 1.01 -5.19 -10.96
CA GLN A 313 0.90 -4.35 -12.16
C GLN A 313 2.26 -4.07 -12.74
N LYS A 314 2.38 -4.29 -14.05
CA LYS A 314 3.59 -4.02 -14.82
C LYS A 314 3.19 -3.68 -16.25
N ASP A 315 3.77 -2.62 -16.83
CA ASP A 315 3.53 -2.20 -18.21
C ASP A 315 2.02 -2.07 -18.52
N GLN A 316 1.28 -1.40 -17.65
CA GLN A 316 -0.18 -1.22 -17.62
C GLN A 316 -1.00 -2.49 -17.47
N LYS A 317 -0.34 -3.66 -17.38
CA LYS A 317 -1.01 -4.95 -17.26
C LYS A 317 -1.08 -5.40 -15.81
N ILE A 318 -2.28 -5.76 -15.40
CA ILE A 318 -2.59 -6.32 -14.11
C ILE A 318 -2.58 -7.84 -14.22
N ALA A 319 -1.73 -8.48 -13.43
CA ALA A 319 -1.68 -9.91 -13.20
C ALA A 319 -2.30 -10.26 -11.84
N ILE A 320 -3.03 -11.37 -11.79
CA ILE A 320 -3.63 -11.92 -10.58
C ILE A 320 -2.95 -13.26 -10.26
N HIS A 321 -2.39 -13.37 -9.06
CA HIS A 321 -1.65 -14.53 -8.58
C HIS A 321 -2.29 -15.11 -7.33
N GLY A 322 -2.23 -16.43 -7.17
CA GLY A 322 -2.72 -17.16 -5.99
C GLY A 322 -1.59 -17.92 -5.33
N LYS A 323 -1.40 -17.76 -4.02
CA LYS A 323 -0.34 -18.46 -3.28
C LYS A 323 -0.76 -18.73 -1.84
N VAL A 324 -0.31 -19.86 -1.28
CA VAL A 324 -0.46 -20.15 0.16
C VAL A 324 0.56 -19.34 0.96
N GLY A 325 0.10 -18.72 2.05
CA GLY A 325 0.94 -17.96 2.98
C GLY A 325 1.48 -16.65 2.40
N LEU A 326 2.27 -15.91 3.20
CA LEU A 326 2.95 -14.71 2.72
C LEU A 326 4.00 -15.11 1.67
N PRO A 327 4.06 -14.46 0.49
CA PRO A 327 4.96 -14.88 -0.55
C PRO A 327 6.40 -14.63 -0.11
N HIS A 328 7.17 -15.70 0.11
CA HIS A 328 8.63 -15.63 0.08
C HIS A 328 9.04 -15.47 -1.39
N TRP A 329 8.96 -14.25 -1.91
CA TRP A 329 9.60 -13.93 -3.18
C TRP A 329 11.09 -13.78 -2.90
N ARG A 330 11.92 -14.52 -3.66
CA ARG A 330 13.37 -14.59 -3.43
C ARG A 330 13.92 -13.16 -3.30
N THR A 331 14.72 -12.91 -2.25
CA THR A 331 15.38 -11.63 -1.92
C THR A 331 16.10 -10.96 -3.10
N LYS A 332 16.49 -11.74 -4.12
CA LYS A 332 17.08 -11.21 -5.37
C LYS A 332 16.08 -10.50 -6.32
N ARG A 333 14.78 -10.49 -6.04
CA ARG A 333 13.76 -9.73 -6.80
C ARG A 333 13.05 -8.73 -5.88
N ARG A 334 13.04 -7.45 -6.25
CA ARG A 334 12.43 -6.29 -5.56
C ARG A 334 10.89 -6.33 -5.45
N LEU A 335 10.30 -7.51 -5.38
CA LEU A 335 8.86 -7.68 -5.35
C LEU A 335 8.60 -8.46 -4.06
N TRP A 336 8.29 -7.78 -2.96
CA TRP A 336 7.60 -8.34 -1.80
C TRP A 336 6.21 -7.70 -1.78
N PRO A 337 5.10 -8.44 -1.53
CA PRO A 337 3.80 -7.82 -1.58
C PRO A 337 3.56 -7.02 -0.31
N GLY A 338 3.29 -5.73 -0.52
CA GLY A 338 2.82 -4.83 0.52
C GLY A 338 1.31 -4.84 0.61
N VAL A 339 0.78 -4.04 1.52
CA VAL A 339 -0.65 -3.74 1.57
C VAL A 339 -0.85 -2.29 1.17
N TYR A 340 -1.77 -2.04 0.26
CA TYR A 340 -2.22 -0.70 -0.12
C TYR A 340 -3.47 -0.35 0.69
N PRO A 341 -3.36 0.53 1.70
CA PRO A 341 -4.51 0.83 2.55
C PRO A 341 -5.56 1.65 1.81
N THR A 342 -6.79 1.50 2.28
CA THR A 342 -7.91 2.39 1.96
C THR A 342 -8.43 2.98 3.25
N LEU A 343 -8.57 4.30 3.31
CA LEU A 343 -9.18 4.98 4.44
C LEU A 343 -10.65 5.30 4.15
N VAL A 344 -11.50 5.05 5.14
CA VAL A 344 -12.94 5.35 5.16
C VAL A 344 -13.27 6.05 6.49
N PRO A 345 -12.94 7.36 6.62
CA PRO A 345 -13.04 8.12 7.87
C PRO A 345 -14.44 8.29 8.46
#